data_AF-A0A960ELF2-F1
#
_entry.id   AF-A0A960ELF2-F1
#
_cell.length_a   1.000
_cell.length_b   1.000
_cell.length_c   1.000
_cell.angle_alpha   90.00
_cell.angle_beta   90.00
_cell.angle_gamma   90.00
#
_symmetry.space_group_name_H-M   'P 1'
#
loop_
_entity.id
_entity.type
_entity.pdbx_description
1 polymer ?
#
loop_
_entity_poly.entity_id
_entity_poly.type
_entity_poly.pdbx_seq_one_letter_code
_entity_poly.pdbx_strand_id
1 'polypeptide(L)'
;MKTTRSMDTAAASTWSHAARWIAHNVLDADAYLAALNPMWGNPHRARVIAVASVSGGTEVLFKPSTRFELPERTRFVTVGVDVEGVRLRRDLLLVKQASARPETVRALLRPEPDGDTAALIVDQLLVGRVVELAPRAPKPRRAKRRAPVTPPALPGSAPSTFWEQYDTDVAAATGQTLLESAEAAGLTPTFGCRAGVCRRCSIPLLEGRVTDVRDGRVTEAGAHIQPCTVVAATQCRVDAP
;
A
#
# COMPACT_ATOMS: atom_id res chain seq x y z
N MET A 1 -8.87 -56.82 -36.29
CA MET A 1 -10.02 -55.95 -36.61
C MET A 1 -10.29 -55.04 -35.41
N LYS A 2 -10.22 -53.73 -35.66
CA LYS A 2 -10.67 -52.55 -34.87
C LYS A 2 -10.26 -52.40 -33.39
N THR A 3 -9.26 -51.56 -33.21
CA THR A 3 -9.02 -50.67 -32.05
C THR A 3 -10.22 -49.75 -31.81
N THR A 4 -10.66 -49.61 -30.55
CA THR A 4 -11.51 -48.51 -30.10
C THR A 4 -10.84 -47.83 -28.91
N ARG A 5 -10.47 -46.57 -29.13
CA ARG A 5 -9.92 -45.63 -28.15
C ARG A 5 -11.11 -44.71 -27.81
N SER A 6 -11.72 -44.85 -26.63
CA SER A 6 -12.74 -43.89 -26.16
C SER A 6 -12.13 -42.89 -25.20
N MET A 7 -12.27 -41.63 -25.57
CA MET A 7 -11.79 -40.43 -24.90
C MET A 7 -12.85 -39.93 -23.92
N ASP A 8 -12.94 -40.50 -22.71
CA ASP A 8 -13.98 -40.09 -21.73
C ASP A 8 -13.40 -39.68 -20.37
N THR A 9 -12.34 -38.86 -20.37
CA THR A 9 -11.80 -38.25 -19.13
C THR A 9 -11.71 -36.73 -19.16
N ALA A 10 -12.07 -36.10 -20.29
CA ALA A 10 -11.99 -34.64 -20.46
C ALA A 10 -13.30 -33.90 -20.13
N ALA A 11 -14.44 -34.60 -20.04
CA ALA A 11 -15.75 -33.97 -19.82
C ALA A 11 -16.12 -33.82 -18.33
N ALA A 12 -15.44 -34.49 -17.39
CA ALA A 12 -15.84 -34.51 -15.98
C ALA A 12 -15.29 -33.32 -15.15
N SER A 13 -14.25 -32.61 -15.63
CA SER A 13 -13.61 -31.51 -14.88
C SER A 13 -14.25 -30.13 -15.11
N THR A 14 -15.00 -29.95 -16.20
CA THR A 14 -15.63 -28.66 -16.55
C THR A 14 -16.94 -28.42 -15.80
N TRP A 15 -17.71 -29.49 -15.53
CA TRP A 15 -19.00 -29.39 -14.84
C TRP A 15 -18.86 -29.12 -13.33
N SER A 16 -17.76 -29.58 -12.72
CA SER A 16 -17.45 -29.28 -11.31
C SER A 16 -17.05 -27.82 -11.11
N HIS A 17 -16.38 -27.20 -12.08
CA HIS A 17 -16.10 -25.76 -12.06
C HIS A 17 -17.35 -24.91 -12.30
N ALA A 18 -18.21 -25.30 -13.24
CA ALA A 18 -19.48 -24.60 -13.49
C ALA A 18 -20.46 -24.73 -12.32
N ALA A 19 -20.60 -25.92 -11.72
CA ALA A 19 -21.44 -26.13 -10.54
C ALA A 19 -20.93 -25.35 -9.32
N ARG A 20 -19.60 -25.28 -9.14
CA ARG A 20 -18.97 -24.49 -8.08
C ARG A 20 -19.10 -22.98 -8.33
N TRP A 21 -19.11 -22.53 -9.59
CA TRP A 21 -19.39 -21.14 -9.98
C TRP A 21 -20.87 -20.76 -9.76
N ILE A 22 -21.82 -21.63 -10.11
CA ILE A 22 -23.25 -21.42 -9.90
C ILE A 22 -23.59 -21.41 -8.40
N ALA A 23 -23.05 -22.35 -7.62
CA ALA A 23 -23.23 -22.39 -6.17
C ALA A 23 -22.65 -21.14 -5.47
N HIS A 24 -21.54 -20.59 -5.98
CA HIS A 24 -20.94 -19.36 -5.43
C HIS A 24 -21.66 -18.06 -5.83
N ASN A 25 -22.40 -18.02 -6.96
CA ASN A 25 -22.98 -16.79 -7.49
C ASN A 25 -24.51 -16.71 -7.37
N VAL A 26 -25.24 -17.83 -7.45
CA VAL A 26 -26.72 -17.85 -7.37
C VAL A 26 -27.21 -18.09 -5.94
N LEU A 27 -26.40 -18.75 -5.12
CA LEU A 27 -26.66 -19.09 -3.72
C LEU A 27 -25.62 -18.45 -2.80
N ASP A 28 -25.30 -17.17 -3.02
CA ASP A 28 -24.54 -16.41 -2.03
C ASP A 28 -25.42 -16.19 -0.79
N ALA A 29 -25.35 -17.14 0.14
CA ALA A 29 -26.09 -17.09 1.39
C ALA A 29 -25.82 -15.80 2.17
N ASP A 30 -24.62 -15.22 2.04
CA ASP A 30 -24.29 -13.96 2.70
C ASP A 30 -25.02 -12.78 2.04
N ALA A 31 -25.23 -12.79 0.72
CA ALA A 31 -26.03 -11.77 0.03
C ALA A 31 -27.51 -11.81 0.45
N TYR A 32 -28.12 -12.99 0.54
CA TYR A 32 -29.51 -13.14 0.99
C TYR A 32 -29.68 -12.79 2.47
N LEU A 33 -28.75 -13.23 3.33
CA LEU A 33 -28.77 -12.86 4.75
C LEU A 33 -28.57 -11.36 4.94
N ALA A 34 -27.70 -10.71 4.15
CA ALA A 34 -27.51 -9.26 4.17
C ALA A 34 -28.74 -8.48 3.68
N ALA A 35 -29.53 -9.04 2.75
CA ALA A 35 -30.79 -8.45 2.32
C ALA A 35 -31.86 -8.46 3.43
N LEU A 36 -31.88 -9.51 4.27
CA LEU A 36 -32.79 -9.61 5.43
C LEU A 36 -32.30 -8.80 6.63
N ASN A 37 -30.99 -8.88 6.91
CA ASN A 37 -30.33 -8.09 7.93
C ASN A 37 -28.88 -7.83 7.50
N PRO A 38 -28.50 -6.57 7.23
CA PRO A 38 -27.16 -6.21 6.77
C PRO A 38 -26.00 -6.71 7.65
N MET A 39 -26.26 -7.13 8.89
CA MET A 39 -25.28 -7.66 9.83
C MET A 39 -25.11 -9.19 9.81
N TRP A 40 -25.93 -9.94 9.05
CA TRP A 40 -25.97 -11.41 9.11
C TRP A 40 -25.20 -12.15 7.99
N GLY A 41 -24.82 -11.45 6.93
CA GLY A 41 -24.02 -12.02 5.84
C GLY A 41 -22.54 -11.67 5.96
N ASN A 42 -22.17 -10.58 5.28
CA ASN A 42 -20.78 -10.13 5.16
C ASN A 42 -20.15 -9.78 6.53
N PRO A 43 -19.02 -10.41 6.90
CA PRO A 43 -18.36 -10.17 8.19
C PRO A 43 -17.84 -8.73 8.35
N HIS A 44 -17.62 -8.03 7.23
CA HIS A 44 -17.13 -6.67 7.17
C HIS A 44 -18.26 -5.64 7.30
N ARG A 45 -19.11 -5.80 8.31
CA ARG A 45 -20.23 -4.91 8.62
C ARG A 45 -20.21 -4.53 10.08
N ALA A 46 -20.51 -3.27 10.35
CA ALA A 46 -20.63 -2.77 11.71
C ALA A 46 -21.71 -1.70 11.80
N ARG A 47 -22.39 -1.63 12.94
CA ARG A 47 -23.31 -0.54 13.26
C ARG A 47 -22.56 0.55 14.01
N VAL A 48 -22.73 1.80 13.59
CA VAL A 48 -22.23 2.96 14.34
C VAL A 48 -23.08 3.10 15.61
N ILE A 49 -22.44 3.09 16.78
CA ILE A 49 -23.13 3.19 18.08
C ILE A 49 -22.84 4.51 18.81
N ALA A 50 -21.72 5.16 18.51
CA ALA A 50 -21.43 6.50 18.97
C ALA A 50 -20.47 7.21 18.02
N VAL A 51 -20.58 8.54 17.95
CA VAL A 51 -19.70 9.43 17.21
C VAL A 51 -19.46 10.64 18.08
N ALA A 52 -18.19 11.00 18.30
CA ALA A 52 -17.81 12.11 19.15
C ALA A 52 -16.62 12.86 18.53
N SER A 53 -16.67 14.19 18.55
CA SER A 53 -15.50 15.01 18.22
C SER A 53 -14.55 15.03 19.41
N VAL A 54 -13.27 14.73 19.16
CA VAL A 54 -12.21 14.71 20.16
C VAL A 54 -11.04 15.57 19.71
N SER A 55 -10.14 15.93 20.63
CA SER A 55 -8.92 16.65 20.28
C SER A 55 -8.08 15.82 19.29
N GLY A 56 -8.04 16.23 18.02
CA GLY A 56 -7.33 15.54 16.95
C GLY A 56 -8.19 14.75 15.96
N GLY A 57 -9.52 14.77 16.06
CA GLY A 57 -10.40 14.27 15.00
C GLY A 57 -11.78 13.81 15.47
N THR A 58 -12.36 12.89 14.71
CA THR A 58 -13.68 12.31 15.01
C THR A 58 -13.51 10.88 15.45
N GLU A 59 -13.89 10.60 16.69
CA GLU A 59 -13.88 9.26 17.24
C GLU A 59 -15.23 8.57 17.01
N VAL A 60 -15.18 7.32 16.60
CA VAL A 60 -16.35 6.53 16.25
C VAL A 60 -16.26 5.19 16.95
N LEU A 61 -17.38 4.81 17.56
CA LEU A 61 -17.56 3.52 18.19
C LEU A 61 -18.48 2.68 17.31
N PHE A 62 -18.01 1.49 16.97
CA PHE A 62 -18.72 0.53 16.11
C PHE A 62 -19.08 -0.71 16.90
N LYS A 63 -20.25 -1.28 16.64
CA LYS A 63 -20.65 -2.63 17.01
C LYS A 63 -20.54 -3.53 15.76
N PRO A 64 -19.47 -4.32 15.63
CA PRO A 64 -19.26 -5.15 14.45
C PRO A 64 -20.22 -6.35 14.41
N SER A 65 -20.27 -7.03 13.26
CA SER A 65 -20.98 -8.29 13.11
C SER A 65 -20.38 -9.39 13.99
N THR A 66 -21.15 -10.42 14.30
CA THR A 66 -20.68 -11.54 15.14
C THR A 66 -19.53 -12.34 14.54
N ARG A 67 -19.37 -12.27 13.21
CA ARG A 67 -18.28 -12.92 12.46
C ARG A 67 -17.09 -12.00 12.19
N PHE A 68 -17.11 -10.78 12.71
CA PHE A 68 -16.01 -9.85 12.53
C PHE A 68 -14.79 -10.28 13.35
N GLU A 69 -13.66 -10.39 12.66
CA GLU A 69 -12.38 -10.68 13.27
C GLU A 69 -11.44 -9.51 13.06
N LEU A 70 -10.70 -9.18 14.11
CA LEU A 70 -9.78 -8.06 14.11
C LEU A 70 -8.43 -8.54 14.63
N PRO A 71 -7.47 -8.88 13.73
CA PRO A 71 -6.16 -9.38 14.14
C PRO A 71 -5.50 -8.44 15.16
N GLU A 72 -4.80 -8.99 16.16
CA GLU A 72 -4.21 -8.23 17.29
C GLU A 72 -3.18 -7.16 16.85
N ARG A 73 -2.62 -7.30 15.65
CA ARG A 73 -1.65 -6.36 15.08
C ARG A 73 -2.27 -5.29 14.19
N THR A 74 -3.59 -5.24 14.11
CA THR A 74 -4.31 -4.30 13.26
C THR A 74 -4.21 -2.90 13.87
N ARG A 75 -3.63 -1.95 13.15
CA ARG A 75 -3.58 -0.55 13.62
C ARG A 75 -4.68 0.33 13.03
N PHE A 76 -5.21 -0.10 11.90
CA PHE A 76 -6.16 0.67 11.12
C PHE A 76 -7.34 -0.22 10.73
N VAL A 77 -8.54 0.35 10.78
CA VAL A 77 -9.74 -0.24 10.19
C VAL A 77 -10.21 0.65 9.06
N THR A 78 -10.64 0.06 7.97
CA THR A 78 -11.22 0.81 6.86
C THR A 78 -12.73 0.82 7.04
N VAL A 79 -13.31 2.02 7.10
CA VAL A 79 -14.76 2.24 7.06
C VAL A 79 -15.18 2.55 5.63
N GLY A 80 -16.26 1.94 5.18
CA GLY A 80 -16.86 2.19 3.87
C GLY A 80 -18.32 2.62 4.00
N VAL A 81 -18.69 3.70 3.32
CA VAL A 81 -20.06 4.23 3.26
C VAL A 81 -20.43 4.50 1.79
N ASP A 82 -21.65 4.16 1.40
CA ASP A 82 -22.18 4.55 0.10
C ASP A 82 -22.81 5.94 0.18
N VAL A 83 -22.40 6.82 -0.73
CA VAL A 83 -22.92 8.19 -0.89
C VAL A 83 -23.28 8.36 -2.36
N GLU A 84 -24.57 8.58 -2.65
CA GLU A 84 -25.07 8.78 -4.03
C GLU A 84 -24.62 7.68 -5.02
N GLY A 85 -24.51 6.44 -4.55
CA GLY A 85 -24.06 5.29 -5.35
C GLY A 85 -22.53 5.14 -5.47
N VAL A 86 -21.75 6.05 -4.89
CA VAL A 86 -20.29 5.95 -4.80
C VAL A 86 -19.88 5.47 -3.41
N ARG A 87 -19.10 4.37 -3.36
CA ARG A 87 -18.53 3.86 -2.11
C ARG A 87 -17.31 4.69 -1.72
N LEU A 88 -17.46 5.54 -0.72
CA LEU A 88 -16.35 6.24 -0.08
C LEU A 88 -15.72 5.34 0.98
N ARG A 89 -14.39 5.31 1.05
CA ARG A 89 -13.64 4.53 2.06
C ARG A 89 -12.57 5.37 2.74
N ARG A 90 -12.44 5.25 4.06
CA ARG A 90 -11.36 5.87 4.84
C ARG A 90 -10.82 4.95 5.90
N ASP A 91 -9.53 5.13 6.18
CA ASP A 91 -8.86 4.44 7.27
C ASP A 91 -8.99 5.23 8.57
N LEU A 92 -9.44 4.53 9.61
CA LEU A 92 -9.49 5.04 10.97
C LEU A 92 -8.42 4.33 11.80
N LEU A 93 -7.79 5.09 12.68
CA LEU A 93 -6.84 4.58 13.66
C LEU A 93 -7.56 3.86 14.79
N LEU A 94 -7.16 2.63 15.12
CA LEU A 94 -7.69 1.96 16.30
C LEU A 94 -7.16 2.60 17.58
N VAL A 95 -8.07 2.98 18.48
CA VAL A 95 -7.72 3.70 19.73
C VAL A 95 -7.23 2.72 20.81
N LYS A 96 -7.81 1.50 20.84
CA LYS A 96 -7.35 0.39 21.68
C LYS A 96 -7.97 -0.91 21.17
N GLN A 97 -7.20 -2.00 21.13
CA GLN A 97 -7.72 -3.34 20.88
C GLN A 97 -7.49 -4.20 22.12
N ALA A 98 -8.52 -4.90 22.58
CA ALA A 98 -8.44 -5.79 23.74
C ALA A 98 -8.60 -7.28 23.40
N SER A 99 -9.14 -7.61 22.23
CA SER A 99 -9.43 -8.98 21.81
C SER A 99 -9.48 -9.10 20.28
N ALA A 100 -9.20 -10.30 19.76
CA ALA A 100 -9.31 -10.64 18.34
C ALA A 100 -10.76 -10.65 17.82
N ARG A 101 -11.74 -10.83 18.72
CA ARG A 101 -13.18 -10.70 18.43
C ARG A 101 -13.80 -9.66 19.35
N PRO A 102 -13.67 -8.38 19.03
CA PRO A 102 -14.14 -7.31 19.91
C PRO A 102 -15.66 -7.16 19.81
N GLU A 103 -16.34 -7.03 20.95
CA GLU A 103 -17.77 -6.66 20.98
C GLU A 103 -18.00 -5.23 20.46
N THR A 104 -17.01 -4.36 20.63
CA THR A 104 -17.01 -2.98 20.13
C THR A 104 -15.64 -2.60 19.59
N VAL A 105 -15.62 -1.82 18.50
CA VAL A 105 -14.41 -1.30 17.88
C VAL A 105 -14.42 0.22 18.00
N ARG A 106 -13.42 0.78 18.70
CA ARG A 106 -13.25 2.24 18.85
C ARG A 106 -12.13 2.71 17.94
N ALA A 107 -12.45 3.61 17.02
CA ALA A 107 -11.49 4.09 16.04
C ALA A 107 -11.61 5.61 15.82
N LEU A 108 -10.48 6.24 15.49
CA LEU A 108 -10.33 7.68 15.32
C LEU A 108 -10.08 7.99 13.84
N LEU A 109 -10.96 8.81 13.27
CA LEU A 109 -10.74 9.46 11.99
C LEU A 109 -9.97 10.76 12.23
N ARG A 110 -8.76 10.86 11.68
CA ARG A 110 -8.01 12.11 11.70
C ARG A 110 -8.46 13.02 10.55
N PRO A 111 -8.61 14.33 10.80
CA PRO A 111 -8.85 15.28 9.72
C PRO A 111 -7.62 15.33 8.81
N GLU A 112 -7.85 15.27 7.51
CA GLU A 112 -6.81 15.55 6.51
C GLU A 112 -6.86 17.02 6.12
N PRO A 113 -5.71 17.67 5.89
CA PRO A 113 -5.64 19.10 5.63
C PRO A 113 -6.35 19.56 4.34
N ASP A 114 -6.52 18.68 3.33
CA ASP A 114 -7.06 19.01 1.99
C ASP A 114 -8.29 18.16 1.58
N GLY A 115 -8.98 17.50 2.53
CA GLY A 115 -9.82 16.33 2.18
C GLY A 115 -11.34 16.53 2.22
N ASP A 116 -11.97 16.87 1.09
CA ASP A 116 -13.44 16.86 0.92
C ASP A 116 -14.06 15.49 1.29
N THR A 117 -13.36 14.39 0.99
CA THR A 117 -13.87 13.03 1.28
C THR A 117 -13.95 12.73 2.78
N ALA A 118 -13.09 13.33 3.60
CA ALA A 118 -13.09 13.07 5.04
C ALA A 118 -14.32 13.70 5.67
N ALA A 119 -14.65 14.93 5.27
CA ALA A 119 -15.89 15.62 5.67
C ALA A 119 -17.13 14.83 5.22
N LEU A 120 -17.19 14.44 3.94
CA LEU A 120 -18.30 13.65 3.39
C LEU A 120 -18.50 12.33 4.12
N ILE A 121 -17.43 11.66 4.56
CA ILE A 121 -17.57 10.43 5.34
C ILE A 121 -18.10 10.71 6.74
N VAL A 122 -17.58 11.74 7.43
CA VAL A 122 -18.06 12.10 8.77
C VAL A 122 -19.56 12.38 8.75
N ASP A 123 -20.05 13.12 7.75
CA ASP A 123 -21.49 13.43 7.60
C ASP A 123 -22.36 12.18 7.44
N GLN A 124 -21.78 11.08 6.97
CA GLN A 124 -22.50 9.83 6.73
C GLN A 124 -22.40 8.85 7.90
N LEU A 125 -21.45 9.06 8.82
CA LEU A 125 -21.29 8.25 10.03
C LEU A 125 -22.31 8.69 11.09
N LEU A 126 -23.56 8.29 10.89
CA LEU A 126 -24.65 8.55 11.83
C LEU A 126 -24.85 7.36 12.77
N VAL A 127 -25.18 7.63 14.04
CA VAL A 127 -25.53 6.61 15.02
C VAL A 127 -26.71 5.76 14.50
N GLY A 128 -26.58 4.44 14.60
CA GLY A 128 -27.53 3.46 14.10
C GLY A 128 -27.25 2.99 12.66
N ARG A 129 -26.48 3.74 11.87
CA ARG A 129 -26.16 3.37 10.49
C ARG A 129 -25.28 2.13 10.44
N VAL A 130 -25.55 1.24 9.49
CA VAL A 130 -24.69 0.10 9.19
C VAL A 130 -23.72 0.50 8.09
N VAL A 131 -22.44 0.27 8.35
CA VAL A 131 -21.33 0.62 7.47
C VAL A 131 -20.48 -0.61 7.18
N GLU A 132 -19.70 -0.55 6.11
CA GLU A 132 -18.62 -1.51 5.91
C GLU A 132 -17.51 -1.21 6.91
N LEU A 133 -17.02 -2.25 7.58
CA LEU A 133 -15.88 -2.14 8.49
C LEU A 133 -14.97 -3.33 8.24
N ALA A 134 -13.73 -3.08 7.84
CA ALA A 134 -12.76 -4.13 7.56
C ALA A 134 -11.43 -3.88 8.29
N PRO A 135 -10.78 -4.91 8.84
CA PRO A 135 -9.40 -4.79 9.28
C PRO A 135 -8.51 -4.41 8.10
N ARG A 136 -7.66 -3.40 8.26
CA ARG A 136 -6.64 -3.12 7.26
C ARG A 136 -5.44 -4.01 7.50
N ALA A 137 -5.16 -4.88 6.54
CA ALA A 137 -3.97 -5.72 6.58
C ALA A 137 -2.71 -4.83 6.76
N PRO A 138 -1.77 -5.22 7.64
CA PRO A 138 -0.51 -4.52 7.73
C PRO A 138 0.17 -4.55 6.37
N LYS A 139 0.68 -3.41 5.90
CA LYS A 139 1.54 -3.39 4.71
C LYS A 139 2.65 -4.43 4.93
N PRO A 140 2.94 -5.31 3.97
CA PRO A 140 4.01 -6.29 4.12
C PRO A 140 5.28 -5.52 4.48
N ARG A 141 5.96 -5.94 5.57
CA ARG A 141 7.28 -5.39 5.88
C ARG A 141 8.15 -5.72 4.69
N ARG A 142 8.66 -4.71 3.97
CA ARG A 142 9.77 -4.91 3.02
C ARG A 142 10.82 -5.66 3.82
N ALA A 143 11.11 -6.91 3.43
CA ALA A 143 12.16 -7.68 4.07
C ALA A 143 13.41 -6.79 4.05
N LYS A 144 14.15 -6.71 5.16
CA LYS A 144 15.48 -6.11 5.12
C LYS A 144 16.28 -6.98 4.16
N ARG A 145 16.38 -6.56 2.89
CA ARG A 145 17.30 -7.19 1.94
C ARG A 145 18.66 -7.07 2.61
N ARG A 146 19.31 -8.21 2.87
CA ARG A 146 20.70 -8.23 3.27
C ARG A 146 21.42 -7.41 2.19
N ALA A 147 22.08 -6.33 2.59
CA ALA A 147 22.89 -5.56 1.66
C ALA A 147 23.81 -6.55 0.94
N PRO A 148 23.80 -6.61 -0.40
CA PRO A 148 24.90 -7.19 -1.14
C PRO A 148 26.22 -6.70 -0.52
N VAL A 149 27.12 -7.62 -0.21
CA VAL A 149 28.47 -7.23 0.16
C VAL A 149 29.10 -6.69 -1.12
N THR A 150 29.05 -5.37 -1.30
CA THR A 150 29.72 -4.69 -2.39
C THR A 150 31.23 -4.80 -2.13
N PRO A 151 32.01 -5.45 -3.02
CA PRO A 151 33.45 -5.49 -2.86
C PRO A 151 33.99 -4.06 -2.85
N PRO A 152 35.02 -3.76 -2.04
CA PRO A 152 35.57 -2.42 -1.97
C PRO A 152 35.99 -1.97 -3.38
N ALA A 153 35.53 -0.77 -3.77
CA ALA A 153 35.90 -0.16 -5.03
C ALA A 153 37.42 -0.05 -5.13
N LEU A 154 37.97 -0.43 -6.28
CA LEU A 154 39.38 -0.24 -6.61
C LEU A 154 39.71 1.27 -6.53
N PRO A 155 40.79 1.68 -5.86
CA PRO A 155 41.17 3.08 -5.78
C PRO A 155 41.49 3.62 -7.19
N GLY A 156 40.72 4.64 -7.62
CA GLY A 156 40.99 5.39 -8.85
C GLY A 156 39.89 5.38 -9.91
N SER A 157 38.79 4.64 -9.75
CA SER A 157 37.63 4.79 -10.65
C SER A 157 36.72 5.92 -10.19
N ALA A 158 36.17 6.69 -11.13
CA ALA A 158 35.07 7.61 -10.83
C ALA A 158 33.93 6.84 -10.13
N PRO A 159 33.22 7.45 -9.17
CA PRO A 159 32.15 6.77 -8.46
C PRO A 159 31.04 6.40 -9.46
N SER A 160 30.71 5.11 -9.51
CA SER A 160 29.63 4.59 -10.34
C SER A 160 28.36 4.41 -9.51
N THR A 161 27.20 4.43 -10.17
CA THR A 161 25.89 4.27 -9.55
C THR A 161 25.14 3.14 -10.24
N PHE A 162 24.86 2.08 -9.49
CA PHE A 162 24.04 0.98 -9.97
C PHE A 162 22.55 1.31 -9.83
N TRP A 163 21.82 1.26 -10.94
CA TRP A 163 20.38 1.51 -11.00
C TRP A 163 19.61 0.18 -11.07
N GLU A 164 19.03 -0.26 -9.96
CA GLU A 164 18.37 -1.58 -9.85
C GLU A 164 17.19 -1.72 -10.83
N GLN A 165 16.46 -0.64 -11.16
CA GLN A 165 15.35 -0.67 -12.13
C GLN A 165 15.80 -1.07 -13.53
N TYR A 166 17.00 -0.66 -13.91
CA TYR A 166 17.55 -0.83 -15.26
C TYR A 166 18.61 -1.92 -15.31
N ASP A 167 18.94 -2.54 -14.18
CA ASP A 167 20.02 -3.52 -14.03
C ASP A 167 21.34 -3.03 -14.68
N THR A 168 21.63 -1.74 -14.51
CA THR A 168 22.72 -1.04 -15.23
C THR A 168 23.61 -0.28 -14.25
N ASP A 169 24.93 -0.41 -14.40
CA ASP A 169 25.91 0.42 -13.70
C ASP A 169 26.26 1.64 -14.56
N VAL A 170 26.11 2.83 -13.98
CA VAL A 170 26.32 4.11 -14.65
C VAL A 170 27.48 4.83 -13.99
N ALA A 171 28.55 5.07 -14.75
CA ALA A 171 29.64 5.93 -14.29
C ALA A 171 29.16 7.38 -14.21
N ALA A 172 29.40 8.05 -13.08
CA ALA A 172 29.17 9.48 -12.96
C ALA A 172 30.43 10.26 -13.34
N ALA A 173 30.32 11.25 -14.22
CA ALA A 173 31.41 12.21 -14.41
C ALA A 173 31.53 13.10 -13.16
N THR A 174 32.72 13.67 -12.94
CA THR A 174 32.96 14.54 -11.78
C THR A 174 31.99 15.73 -11.78
N GLY A 175 31.23 15.90 -10.70
CA GLY A 175 30.27 16.99 -10.54
C GLY A 175 28.92 16.77 -11.23
N GLN A 176 28.76 15.67 -11.97
CA GLN A 176 27.49 15.32 -12.61
C GLN A 176 26.53 14.72 -11.58
N THR A 177 25.29 15.20 -11.59
CA THR A 177 24.25 14.64 -10.72
C THR A 177 23.92 13.21 -11.13
N LEU A 178 23.33 12.45 -10.22
CA LEU A 178 22.91 11.08 -10.53
C LEU A 178 21.92 11.04 -11.69
N LEU A 179 20.98 12.00 -11.74
CA LEU A 179 20.00 12.10 -12.83
C LEU A 179 20.69 12.31 -14.19
N GLU A 180 21.60 13.29 -14.27
CA GLU A 180 22.33 13.59 -15.51
C GLU A 180 23.16 12.39 -15.97
N SER A 181 23.78 11.68 -15.03
CA SER A 181 24.59 10.49 -15.35
C SER A 181 23.70 9.38 -15.94
N ALA A 182 22.52 9.17 -15.35
CA ALA A 182 21.55 8.20 -15.85
C ALA A 182 21.05 8.53 -17.26
N GLU A 183 20.70 9.79 -17.50
CA GLU A 183 20.23 10.26 -18.80
C GLU A 183 21.33 10.14 -19.88
N ALA A 184 22.58 10.44 -19.53
CA ALA A 184 23.73 10.26 -20.43
C ALA A 184 23.97 8.79 -20.81
N ALA A 185 23.61 7.85 -19.92
CA ALA A 185 23.63 6.42 -20.19
C ALA A 185 22.37 5.91 -20.93
N GLY A 186 21.46 6.80 -21.33
CA GLY A 186 20.21 6.45 -22.03
C GLY A 186 19.09 5.94 -21.12
N LEU A 187 19.24 6.06 -19.79
CA LEU A 187 18.19 5.70 -18.84
C LEU A 187 17.15 6.82 -18.74
N THR A 188 15.90 6.45 -18.43
CA THR A 188 14.77 7.39 -18.33
C THR A 188 14.12 7.41 -16.95
N PRO A 189 14.87 7.73 -15.86
CA PRO A 189 14.31 7.79 -14.51
C PRO A 189 13.26 8.89 -14.40
N THR A 190 12.24 8.66 -13.56
CA THR A 190 11.18 9.66 -13.32
C THR A 190 11.77 10.97 -12.77
N PHE A 191 11.57 12.08 -13.48
CA PHE A 191 12.00 13.40 -13.03
C PHE A 191 10.91 14.48 -13.18
N GLY A 192 11.21 15.68 -12.70
CA GLY A 192 10.33 16.85 -12.80
C GLY A 192 11.13 18.14 -12.98
N CYS A 193 11.26 18.94 -11.92
CA CYS A 193 11.83 20.30 -11.99
C CYS A 193 13.36 20.39 -12.16
N ARG A 194 14.12 19.31 -11.95
CA ARG A 194 15.59 19.26 -11.91
C ARG A 194 16.30 20.16 -10.87
N ALA A 195 15.61 21.11 -10.25
CA ALA A 195 16.13 21.99 -9.19
C ALA A 195 15.92 21.45 -7.76
N GLY A 196 15.40 20.23 -7.61
CA GLY A 196 15.13 19.62 -6.31
C GLY A 196 13.94 20.19 -5.52
N VAL A 197 13.14 21.08 -6.10
CA VAL A 197 11.97 21.68 -5.43
C VAL A 197 10.71 20.81 -5.48
N CYS A 198 10.47 20.10 -6.59
CA CYS A 198 9.23 19.34 -6.80
C CYS A 198 9.24 17.94 -6.15
N ARG A 199 10.41 17.43 -5.77
CA ARG A 199 10.64 16.09 -5.19
C ARG A 199 10.14 14.87 -6.00
N ARG A 200 9.68 15.07 -7.23
CA ARG A 200 9.14 13.99 -8.09
C ARG A 200 10.16 12.89 -8.41
N CYS A 201 11.44 13.24 -8.48
CA CYS A 201 12.52 12.27 -8.71
C CYS A 201 12.97 11.54 -7.45
N SER A 202 12.29 11.68 -6.31
CA SER A 202 12.81 11.15 -5.05
C SER A 202 12.83 9.61 -5.06
N ILE A 203 14.01 9.04 -4.77
CA ILE A 203 14.24 7.60 -4.76
C ILE A 203 15.06 7.18 -3.55
N PRO A 204 14.97 5.93 -3.07
CA PRO A 204 15.79 5.47 -1.96
C PRO A 204 17.24 5.20 -2.39
N LEU A 205 18.18 5.68 -1.58
CA LEU A 205 19.59 5.29 -1.65
C LEU A 205 19.77 3.97 -0.89
N LEU A 206 20.08 2.90 -1.62
CA LEU A 206 20.23 1.55 -1.06
C LEU A 206 21.61 1.34 -0.45
N GLU A 207 22.66 1.83 -1.11
CA GLU A 207 24.05 1.72 -0.69
C GLU A 207 24.85 2.95 -1.10
N GLY A 208 25.94 3.22 -0.38
CA GLY A 208 26.85 4.31 -0.66
C GLY A 208 26.49 5.62 0.05
N ARG A 209 27.12 6.69 -0.42
CA ARG A 209 27.00 8.03 0.11
C ARG A 209 26.91 9.03 -1.04
N VAL A 210 25.98 9.97 -0.89
CA VAL A 210 25.80 11.06 -1.85
C VAL A 210 25.95 12.42 -1.15
N THR A 211 26.35 13.43 -1.92
CA THR A 211 26.44 14.82 -1.46
C THR A 211 25.44 15.65 -2.25
N ASP A 212 24.62 16.44 -1.56
CA ASP A 212 23.71 17.38 -2.20
C ASP A 212 24.48 18.63 -2.66
N VAL A 213 24.36 19.01 -3.93
CA VAL A 213 25.11 20.14 -4.50
C VAL A 213 24.55 21.50 -4.08
N ARG A 214 23.33 21.54 -3.52
CA ARG A 214 22.68 22.80 -3.13
C ARG A 214 23.22 23.34 -1.81
N ASP A 215 23.45 22.45 -0.86
CA ASP A 215 23.81 22.80 0.53
C ASP A 215 25.04 22.02 1.05
N GLY A 216 25.61 21.12 0.26
CA GLY A 216 26.75 20.29 0.64
C GLY A 216 26.40 19.14 1.59
N ARG A 217 25.11 18.89 1.87
CA ARG A 217 24.70 17.88 2.85
C ARG A 217 25.04 16.47 2.36
N VAL A 218 25.73 15.72 3.22
CA VAL A 218 26.07 14.32 2.98
C VAL A 218 24.94 13.41 3.47
N THR A 219 24.54 12.45 2.64
CA THR A 219 23.50 11.46 2.95
C THR A 219 24.04 10.06 2.75
N GLU A 220 23.85 9.20 3.75
CA GLU A 220 24.22 7.78 3.69
C GLU A 220 23.01 6.89 3.33
N ALA A 221 23.31 5.65 2.97
CA ALA A 221 22.33 4.62 2.63
C ALA A 221 21.20 4.48 3.67
N GLY A 222 19.98 4.23 3.18
CA GLY A 222 18.77 4.08 3.99
C GLY A 222 17.85 5.30 4.01
N ALA A 223 18.24 6.40 3.39
CA ALA A 223 17.43 7.60 3.21
C ALA A 223 16.91 7.75 1.78
N HIS A 224 15.90 8.61 1.58
CA HIS A 224 15.52 9.08 0.25
C HIS A 224 16.40 10.23 -0.18
N ILE A 225 16.76 10.22 -1.46
CA ILE A 225 17.60 11.22 -2.11
C ILE A 225 16.87 11.83 -3.31
N GLN A 226 17.40 12.93 -3.82
CA GLN A 226 16.91 13.59 -5.04
C GLN A 226 18.02 13.49 -6.11
N PRO A 227 17.95 12.52 -7.05
CA PRO A 227 18.98 12.29 -8.06
C PRO A 227 19.32 13.53 -8.89
N CYS A 228 18.38 14.46 -9.06
CA CYS A 228 18.60 15.72 -9.76
C CYS A 228 19.47 16.73 -9.01
N THR A 229 19.79 16.52 -7.74
CA THR A 229 20.59 17.47 -6.93
C THR A 229 21.73 16.81 -6.17
N VAL A 230 21.90 15.50 -6.27
CA VAL A 230 22.94 14.80 -5.52
C VAL A 230 23.98 14.20 -6.47
N VAL A 231 25.23 14.25 -6.03
CA VAL A 231 26.38 13.62 -6.69
C VAL A 231 26.85 12.42 -5.87
N ALA A 232 27.35 11.38 -6.54
CA ALA A 232 27.92 10.22 -5.87
C ALA A 232 29.24 10.60 -5.18
N ALA A 233 29.33 10.40 -3.87
CA ALA A 233 30.58 10.56 -3.11
C ALA A 233 31.36 9.24 -3.02
N THR A 234 30.65 8.11 -3.10
CA THR A 234 31.20 6.74 -3.19
C THR A 234 30.47 5.98 -4.29
N GLN A 235 30.86 4.73 -4.55
CA GLN A 235 30.00 3.83 -5.32
C GLN A 235 28.62 3.73 -4.65
N CYS A 236 27.57 3.95 -5.43
CA CYS A 236 26.20 4.05 -4.94
C CYS A 236 25.30 3.01 -5.60
N ARG A 237 24.21 2.66 -4.91
CA ARG A 237 23.15 1.79 -5.43
C ARG A 237 21.81 2.44 -5.16
N VAL A 238 20.97 2.56 -6.18
CA VAL A 238 19.68 3.25 -6.08
C VAL A 238 18.56 2.39 -6.67
N ASP A 239 17.37 2.47 -6.06
CA ASP A 239 16.15 1.86 -6.57
C ASP A 239 15.36 2.95 -7.31
N ALA A 240 15.05 2.79 -8.58
CA ALA A 240 14.18 3.74 -9.29
C ALA A 240 12.80 3.09 -9.44
N PRO A 241 11.75 3.58 -8.76
CA PRO A 241 10.40 3.05 -8.90
C PRO A 241 9.73 3.47 -10.22
#